data_AF-A0A953DVV9-F1
#
_entry.id   AF-A0A953DVV9-F1
#
_cell.length_a   1.000
_cell.length_b   1.000
_cell.length_c   1.000
_cell.angle_alpha   90.00
_cell.angle_beta   90.00
_cell.angle_gamma   90.00
#
_symmetry.space_group_name_H-M   'P 1'
#
loop_
_entity.id
_entity.type
_entity.pdbx_description
1 polymer ?
#
loop_
_entity_poly.entity_id
_entity_poly.type
_entity_poly.pdbx_seq_one_letter_code
_entity_poly.pdbx_strand_id
1 'polypeptide(L)'
;FTQLRGATHWEADRLSLAGLTLTRGLDLQSATVDLSRIGNQRVALQFELDAFNGKLRGNISHEWRSSHSTWKIAGGATDVSLDQTSEAFGFADRVDGLLHAGNFTFRGNLSEPDRVTASLWAELTALTWRNRTAEAIMLGAALYDRRIQLQQLYIKQKSNQFTLSGEARLPTNWSGWLSPDFRGTISASINELGEFAALFGGNQRDFAGKITVEGAMDTRDRKFGGHVTLQGASLTFFNTVVDNLSARLNLKAPELQIESLEIKRKNDSFSARGKIDLSGQHDYSGVIAGSVENLSDYLSASSLLEKQGRALPANFQATVESGRWDTRGAIQAPGSSPLSFTAQFALPLGTGWTGFRATPLNLTLDFPSLLLGNAPGLFSSEIFSEGILNGHIALSGTLEHPNITGEAQLLNGRLSARGRTFSNLTEASGRIVFLGNRAAVEFLNLATQDAELALRGEIDFEDTNSTLVRITALSPVFSLAQPARGCVNQIQIAPAALSLAPLLQEVDFNGALFDSRWTIALKQKSDLDAFGITDLSETARQFPLCLSAAGADGASLILGAPARPTPTSAKKKTRRR
;
A
#
# COMPACT_ATOMS: atom_id res chain seq x y z
N PHE A 1 28.70 53.55 -3.41
CA PHE A 1 27.46 54.35 -3.53
C PHE A 1 27.82 55.73 -4.07
N THR A 2 27.59 56.01 -5.35
CA THR A 2 28.00 57.27 -6.01
C THR A 2 26.85 58.28 -6.17
N GLN A 3 25.64 57.97 -5.69
CA GLN A 3 24.45 58.83 -5.75
C GLN A 3 23.57 58.71 -4.49
N LEU A 4 24.16 58.50 -3.31
CA LEU A 4 23.39 58.49 -2.05
C LEU A 4 22.86 59.89 -1.78
N ARG A 5 21.57 60.11 -1.99
CA ARG A 5 20.84 61.30 -1.55
C ARG A 5 20.10 60.93 -0.27
N GLY A 6 20.09 61.83 0.71
CA GLY A 6 19.41 61.65 1.97
C GLY A 6 19.53 62.91 2.81
N ALA A 7 18.54 63.15 3.66
CA ALA A 7 18.55 64.25 4.60
C ALA A 7 18.77 63.70 6.00
N THR A 8 19.63 64.36 6.76
CA THR A 8 19.83 64.10 8.19
C THR A 8 19.44 65.37 8.94
N HIS A 9 18.56 65.26 9.91
CA HIS A 9 18.13 66.36 10.77
C HIS A 9 18.32 65.96 12.22
N TRP A 10 19.01 66.80 12.99
CA TRP A 10 19.16 66.62 14.43
C TRP A 10 18.50 67.80 15.12
N GLU A 11 17.51 67.53 15.95
CA GLU A 11 16.80 68.57 16.70
C GLU A 11 16.57 68.11 18.13
N ALA A 12 17.17 68.86 19.07
CA ALA A 12 17.20 68.55 20.49
C ALA A 12 17.68 67.11 20.75
N ASP A 13 16.74 66.21 21.04
CA ASP A 13 16.92 64.83 21.43
C ASP A 13 16.43 63.83 20.36
N ARG A 14 16.16 64.29 19.13
CA ARG A 14 15.71 63.47 18.02
C ARG A 14 16.67 63.56 16.83
N LEU A 15 17.07 62.39 16.33
CA LEU A 15 17.83 62.24 15.09
C LEU A 15 16.91 61.64 14.02
N SER A 16 16.68 62.37 12.94
CA SER A 16 15.90 61.89 11.79
C SER A 16 16.79 61.72 10.56
N LEU A 17 16.62 60.60 9.87
CA LEU A 17 17.22 60.26 8.59
C LEU A 17 16.07 60.07 7.59
N ALA A 18 16.13 60.64 6.40
CA ALA A 18 15.05 60.56 5.43
C ALA A 18 15.54 60.52 3.98
N GLY A 19 14.71 59.95 3.09
CA GLY A 19 14.94 59.93 1.65
C GLY A 19 16.19 59.19 1.19
N LEU A 20 16.54 58.07 1.86
CA LEU A 20 17.73 57.27 1.58
C LEU A 20 17.37 56.01 0.77
N THR A 21 17.87 55.90 -0.47
CA THR A 21 17.79 54.63 -1.23
C THR A 21 18.87 53.67 -0.74
N LEU A 22 18.46 52.57 -0.11
CA LEU A 22 19.38 51.58 0.47
C LEU A 22 19.84 50.58 -0.59
N THR A 23 18.90 50.06 -1.37
CA THR A 23 19.13 49.19 -2.53
C THR A 23 17.96 49.30 -3.49
N ARG A 24 18.02 48.64 -4.66
CA ARG A 24 16.89 48.60 -5.60
C ARG A 24 15.66 48.02 -4.91
N GLY A 25 14.56 48.78 -4.92
CA GLY A 25 13.31 48.38 -4.29
C GLY A 25 13.30 48.54 -2.77
N LEU A 26 14.27 49.22 -2.15
CA LEU A 26 14.26 49.49 -0.72
C LEU A 26 14.68 50.93 -0.46
N ASP A 27 13.68 51.78 -0.20
CA ASP A 27 13.84 53.21 0.03
C ASP A 27 13.39 53.57 1.44
N LEU A 28 14.30 54.14 2.24
CA LEU A 28 13.99 54.68 3.55
C LEU A 28 13.39 56.06 3.42
N GLN A 29 12.07 56.13 3.62
CA GLN A 29 11.32 57.39 3.63
C GLN A 29 11.70 58.21 4.86
N SER A 30 11.61 57.62 6.04
CA SER A 30 12.07 58.24 7.28
C SER A 30 12.48 57.21 8.33
N ALA A 31 13.49 57.54 9.13
CA ALA A 31 13.85 56.87 10.36
C ALA A 31 14.13 57.93 11.41
N THR A 32 13.39 57.93 12.52
CA THR A 32 13.58 58.86 13.63
C THR A 32 13.97 58.09 14.88
N VAL A 33 15.15 58.39 15.40
CA VAL A 33 15.65 57.93 16.70
C VAL A 33 15.30 58.98 17.74
N ASP A 34 14.49 58.59 18.73
CA ASP A 34 14.11 59.39 19.89
C ASP A 34 15.00 59.03 21.08
N LEU A 35 15.85 59.98 21.48
CA LEU A 35 16.78 59.92 22.60
C LEU A 35 16.28 60.74 23.81
N SER A 36 15.06 61.28 23.78
CA SER A 36 14.48 62.12 24.85
C SER A 36 14.50 61.47 26.23
N ARG A 37 14.51 60.13 26.25
CA ARG A 37 14.52 59.31 27.46
C ARG A 37 15.81 58.51 27.65
N ILE A 38 16.92 58.92 27.03
CA ILE A 38 18.20 58.20 27.16
C ILE A 38 18.72 58.19 28.60
N GLY A 39 18.56 59.30 29.34
CA GLY A 39 18.89 59.37 30.77
C GLY A 39 18.00 58.46 31.64
N ASN A 40 16.84 58.09 31.11
CA ASN A 40 15.92 57.10 31.68
C ASN A 40 16.21 55.67 31.19
N GLN A 41 17.35 55.45 30.53
CA GLN A 41 17.79 54.18 29.94
C GLN A 41 16.79 53.63 28.91
N ARG A 42 16.30 54.51 28.04
CA ARG A 42 15.35 54.17 26.98
C ARG A 42 15.68 54.89 25.67
N VAL A 43 15.61 54.15 24.57
CA VAL A 43 15.72 54.66 23.19
C VAL A 43 14.55 54.12 22.37
N ALA A 44 14.04 54.93 21.45
CA ALA A 44 13.05 54.50 20.48
C ALA A 44 13.49 54.85 19.05
N LEU A 45 13.09 54.03 18.09
CA LEU A 45 13.33 54.17 16.66
C LEU A 45 11.99 53.94 15.95
N GLN A 46 11.51 54.95 15.24
CA GLN A 46 10.40 54.80 14.29
C GLN A 46 10.95 54.84 12.88
N PHE A 47 10.47 53.98 11.99
CA PHE A 47 10.87 53.98 10.58
C PHE A 47 9.70 53.72 9.65
N GLU A 48 9.82 54.26 8.44
CA GLU A 48 8.96 54.04 7.29
C GLU A 48 9.85 53.77 6.07
N LEU A 49 9.61 52.65 5.41
CA LEU A 49 10.33 52.18 4.22
C LEU A 49 9.32 51.91 3.12
N ASP A 50 9.63 52.31 1.89
CA ASP A 50 9.04 51.68 0.72
C ASP A 50 9.91 50.45 0.39
N ALA A 51 9.32 49.27 0.51
CA ALA A 51 10.02 48.00 0.37
C ALA A 51 9.29 47.13 -0.65
N PHE A 52 9.99 46.83 -1.75
CA PHE A 52 9.60 45.92 -2.81
C PHE A 52 8.20 46.21 -3.33
N ASN A 53 7.98 47.44 -3.80
CA ASN A 53 6.68 48.00 -4.24
C ASN A 53 5.61 48.14 -3.15
N GLY A 54 5.91 47.77 -1.90
CA GLY A 54 5.04 47.91 -0.75
C GLY A 54 5.55 48.93 0.26
N LYS A 55 4.92 48.95 1.44
CA LYS A 55 5.28 49.81 2.56
C LYS A 55 5.53 48.98 3.81
N LEU A 56 6.63 49.30 4.51
CA LEU A 56 6.93 48.79 5.84
C LEU A 56 7.00 49.97 6.80
N ARG A 57 6.31 49.85 7.92
CA ARG A 57 6.39 50.80 9.02
C ARG A 57 6.72 50.06 10.30
N GLY A 58 7.53 50.66 11.15
CA GLY A 58 7.90 50.03 12.41
C GLY A 58 8.26 51.02 13.50
N ASN A 59 8.11 50.56 14.72
CA ASN A 59 8.56 51.22 15.92
C ASN A 59 9.26 50.19 16.81
N ILE A 60 10.51 50.47 17.16
CA ILE A 60 11.37 49.67 18.02
C ILE A 60 11.72 50.55 19.21
N SER A 61 11.46 50.10 20.42
CA SER A 61 11.97 50.76 21.61
C SER A 61 12.59 49.76 22.56
N HIS A 62 13.65 50.18 23.21
CA HIS A 62 14.43 49.39 24.15
C HIS A 62 14.56 50.15 25.47
N GLU A 63 14.28 49.46 26.57
CA GLU A 63 14.39 49.97 27.93
C GLU A 63 15.27 49.01 28.75
N TRP A 64 16.34 49.49 29.37
CA TRP A 64 17.37 48.62 29.99
C TRP A 64 17.66 48.92 31.47
N ARG A 65 16.62 49.16 32.26
CA ARG A 65 16.75 49.51 33.68
C ARG A 65 17.24 48.35 34.56
N SER A 66 17.97 48.71 35.62
CA SER A 66 18.66 47.84 36.58
C SER A 66 17.92 46.52 36.91
N SER A 67 18.39 45.44 36.29
CA SER A 67 18.01 44.01 36.35
C SER A 67 17.15 43.45 35.20
N HIS A 68 16.45 44.26 34.40
CA HIS A 68 15.57 43.75 33.32
C HIS A 68 15.62 44.63 32.07
N SER A 69 15.96 44.04 30.94
CA SER A 69 15.92 44.68 29.61
C SER A 69 14.60 44.31 28.92
N THR A 70 13.86 45.28 28.38
CA THR A 70 12.63 45.03 27.62
C THR A 70 12.68 45.68 26.26
N TRP A 71 12.45 44.89 25.22
CA TRP A 71 12.21 45.35 23.86
C TRP A 71 10.71 45.48 23.62
N LYS A 72 10.31 46.51 22.86
CA LYS A 72 8.97 46.68 22.31
C LYS A 72 9.12 46.96 20.83
N ILE A 73 8.66 46.04 20.00
CA ILE A 73 8.70 46.12 18.55
C ILE A 73 7.26 46.05 18.06
N ALA A 74 6.85 46.98 17.23
CA ALA A 74 5.59 46.93 16.51
C ALA A 74 5.86 47.29 15.06
N GLY A 75 5.35 46.50 14.13
CA GLY A 75 5.57 46.72 12.70
C GLY A 75 4.36 46.34 11.89
N GLY A 76 4.22 46.97 10.73
CA GLY A 76 3.22 46.64 9.74
C GLY A 76 3.82 46.63 8.34
N ALA A 77 3.26 45.79 7.49
CA ALA A 77 3.62 45.65 6.09
C ALA A 77 2.36 45.69 5.24
N THR A 78 2.42 46.35 4.09
CA THR A 78 1.33 46.37 3.11
C THR A 78 1.88 46.26 1.70
N ASP A 79 1.30 45.38 0.90
CA ASP A 79 1.58 45.16 -0.51
C ASP A 79 3.07 44.93 -0.85
N VAL A 80 3.80 44.16 -0.02
CA VAL A 80 5.23 43.87 -0.23
C VAL A 80 5.39 42.69 -1.18
N SER A 81 6.12 42.89 -2.28
CA SER A 81 6.33 41.88 -3.33
C SER A 81 7.30 40.79 -2.88
N LEU A 82 6.84 39.54 -2.85
CA LEU A 82 7.64 38.40 -2.37
C LEU A 82 8.71 37.98 -3.37
N ASP A 83 8.46 38.15 -4.67
CA ASP A 83 9.41 37.87 -5.75
C ASP A 83 10.69 38.71 -5.59
N GLN A 84 10.53 40.02 -5.46
CA GLN A 84 11.61 40.99 -5.27
C GLN A 84 12.27 40.80 -3.91
N THR A 85 11.49 40.47 -2.87
CA THR A 85 12.01 40.12 -1.55
C THR A 85 12.92 38.89 -1.64
N SER A 86 12.46 37.81 -2.28
CA SER A 86 13.21 36.56 -2.41
C SER A 86 14.49 36.73 -3.24
N GLU A 87 14.45 37.56 -4.29
CA GLU A 87 15.62 37.95 -5.08
C GLU A 87 16.62 38.76 -4.24
N ALA A 88 16.14 39.77 -3.50
CA ALA A 88 16.99 40.64 -2.69
C ALA A 88 17.69 39.90 -1.54
N PHE A 89 17.00 38.93 -0.92
CA PHE A 89 17.57 38.11 0.16
C PHE A 89 18.31 36.85 -0.33
N GLY A 90 18.36 36.59 -1.64
CA GLY A 90 19.11 35.49 -2.22
C GLY A 90 18.57 34.10 -1.89
N PHE A 91 17.24 33.93 -1.89
CA PHE A 91 16.62 32.63 -1.62
C PHE A 91 16.99 31.64 -2.74
N ALA A 92 17.32 30.39 -2.36
CA ALA A 92 17.72 29.35 -3.31
C ALA A 92 16.60 29.02 -4.33
N ASP A 93 15.35 29.04 -3.87
CA ASP A 93 14.16 28.97 -4.71
C ASP A 93 13.42 30.31 -4.60
N ARG A 94 13.07 30.90 -5.74
CA ARG A 94 12.24 32.11 -5.76
C ARG A 94 10.86 31.83 -5.17
N VAL A 95 10.37 32.80 -4.41
CA VAL A 95 9.02 32.79 -3.84
C VAL A 95 8.30 33.98 -4.44
N ASP A 96 7.27 33.72 -5.23
CA ASP A 96 6.45 34.78 -5.83
C ASP A 96 5.17 35.00 -5.02
N GLY A 97 4.51 36.13 -5.26
CA GLY A 97 3.26 36.51 -4.60
C GLY A 97 3.39 37.85 -3.86
N LEU A 98 2.40 38.14 -3.03
CA LEU A 98 2.27 39.44 -2.35
C LEU A 98 1.97 39.23 -0.86
N LEU A 99 2.74 39.88 0.01
CA LEU A 99 2.30 40.14 1.37
C LEU A 99 1.34 41.33 1.33
N HIS A 100 0.04 41.03 1.19
CA HIS A 100 -1.00 42.05 1.04
C HIS A 100 -1.08 42.91 2.30
N ALA A 101 -1.14 42.28 3.46
CA ALA A 101 -1.14 42.97 4.73
C ALA A 101 -0.49 42.13 5.83
N GLY A 102 0.22 42.78 6.74
CA GLY A 102 0.83 42.12 7.88
C GLY A 102 1.02 43.07 9.04
N ASN A 103 0.82 42.58 10.25
CA ASN A 103 1.11 43.29 11.48
C ASN A 103 1.82 42.36 12.45
N PHE A 104 2.84 42.87 13.11
CA PHE A 104 3.60 42.16 14.13
C PHE A 104 3.79 43.02 15.36
N THR A 105 3.63 42.44 16.53
CA THR A 105 4.02 43.06 17.79
C THR A 105 4.89 42.09 18.59
N PHE A 106 5.84 42.64 19.33
CA PHE A 106 6.68 41.92 20.26
C PHE A 106 6.97 42.81 21.45
N ARG A 107 6.87 42.24 22.65
CA ARG A 107 7.25 42.89 23.89
C ARG A 107 7.88 41.87 24.82
N GLY A 108 9.06 42.17 25.33
CA GLY A 108 9.77 41.33 26.29
C GLY A 108 11.26 41.26 26.03
N ASN A 109 11.90 40.21 26.55
CA ASN A 109 13.32 39.96 26.39
C ASN A 109 13.51 38.54 25.84
N LEU A 110 14.30 38.37 24.78
CA LEU A 110 14.60 37.03 24.25
C LEU A 110 15.39 36.17 25.26
N SER A 111 16.11 36.79 26.19
CA SER A 111 16.75 36.10 27.31
C SER A 111 15.77 35.63 28.40
N GLU A 112 14.54 36.16 28.41
CA GLU A 112 13.46 35.79 29.35
C GLU A 112 12.20 35.38 28.56
N PRO A 113 12.24 34.26 27.82
CA PRO A 113 11.16 33.85 26.91
C PRO A 113 9.80 33.69 27.61
N ASP A 114 9.82 33.40 28.92
CA ASP A 114 8.62 33.27 29.74
C ASP A 114 7.81 34.57 29.88
N ARG A 115 8.44 35.73 29.64
CA ARG A 115 7.82 37.06 29.76
C ARG A 115 7.60 37.73 28.41
N VAL A 116 7.77 36.99 27.31
CA VAL A 116 7.55 37.48 25.97
C VAL A 116 6.06 37.45 25.64
N THR A 117 5.57 38.57 25.12
CA THR A 117 4.28 38.66 24.43
C THR A 117 4.54 39.03 22.99
N ALA A 118 3.96 38.32 22.03
CA ALA A 118 4.07 38.66 20.62
C ALA A 118 2.75 38.41 19.89
N SER A 119 2.53 39.07 18.77
CA SER A 119 1.45 38.73 17.85
C SER A 119 1.93 38.88 16.43
N LEU A 120 1.43 38.02 15.55
CA LEU A 120 1.66 38.04 14.12
C LEU A 120 0.31 37.84 13.45
N TRP A 121 -0.04 38.76 12.57
CA TRP A 121 -1.13 38.59 11.63
C TRP A 121 -0.58 38.88 10.23
N ALA A 122 -0.80 38.00 9.27
CA ALA A 122 -0.33 38.15 7.91
C ALA A 122 -1.32 37.56 6.91
N GLU A 123 -1.49 38.25 5.78
CA GLU A 123 -2.25 37.85 4.61
C GLU A 123 -1.34 37.83 3.40
N LEU A 124 -1.11 36.64 2.86
CA LEU A 124 -0.33 36.41 1.65
C LEU A 124 -1.30 36.06 0.51
N THR A 125 -1.13 36.68 -0.65
CA THR A 125 -1.94 36.41 -1.84
C THR A 125 -1.07 35.93 -3.00
N ALA A 126 -1.62 35.00 -3.79
CA ALA A 126 -0.97 34.39 -4.94
C ALA A 126 0.45 33.82 -4.65
N LEU A 127 0.67 33.32 -3.42
CA LEU A 127 1.96 32.76 -3.01
C LEU A 127 2.31 31.58 -3.91
N THR A 128 3.43 31.68 -4.63
CA THR A 128 3.92 30.61 -5.48
C THR A 128 5.33 30.20 -5.06
N TRP A 129 5.53 28.92 -4.79
CA TRP A 129 6.83 28.34 -4.45
C TRP A 129 7.00 26.99 -5.12
N ARG A 130 8.10 26.81 -5.87
CA ARG A 130 8.39 25.58 -6.65
C ARG A 130 7.23 25.15 -7.55
N ASN A 131 6.62 26.11 -8.27
CA ASN A 131 5.43 25.92 -9.12
C ASN A 131 4.16 25.46 -8.38
N ARG A 132 4.07 25.71 -7.08
CA ARG A 132 2.89 25.42 -6.25
C ARG A 132 2.29 26.73 -5.80
N THR A 133 1.05 26.99 -6.18
CA THR A 133 0.38 28.28 -5.93
C THR A 133 -0.76 28.11 -4.94
N ALA A 134 -0.73 28.90 -3.87
CA ALA A 134 -1.86 29.16 -2.98
C ALA A 134 -2.43 30.55 -3.30
N GLU A 135 -3.75 30.66 -3.43
CA GLU A 135 -4.42 31.93 -3.75
C GLU A 135 -4.41 32.88 -2.56
N ALA A 136 -4.63 32.35 -1.37
CA ALA A 136 -4.59 33.10 -0.13
C ALA A 136 -4.06 32.24 1.01
N ILE A 137 -3.19 32.81 1.83
CA ILE A 137 -2.80 32.26 3.13
C ILE A 137 -2.99 33.35 4.17
N MET A 138 -3.83 33.10 5.16
CA MET A 138 -4.00 33.98 6.31
C MET A 138 -3.46 33.28 7.55
N LEU A 139 -2.58 33.95 8.27
CA LEU A 139 -1.99 33.46 9.52
C LEU A 139 -2.22 34.50 10.61
N GLY A 140 -2.89 34.10 11.68
CA GLY A 140 -3.04 34.86 12.92
C GLY A 140 -2.53 34.04 14.09
N ALA A 141 -1.47 34.50 14.74
CA ALA A 141 -0.87 33.85 15.89
C ALA A 141 -0.54 34.88 16.98
N ALA A 142 -0.74 34.51 18.25
CA ALA A 142 -0.34 35.30 19.40
C ALA A 142 0.46 34.44 20.37
N LEU A 143 1.43 35.03 21.04
CA LEU A 143 2.19 34.46 22.12
C LEU A 143 1.90 35.28 23.38
N TYR A 144 1.36 34.64 24.41
CA TYR A 144 1.14 35.24 25.71
C TYR A 144 1.32 34.18 26.80
N ASP A 145 2.08 34.50 27.86
CA ASP A 145 2.29 33.59 29.01
C ASP A 145 2.74 32.17 28.57
N ARG A 146 3.71 32.13 27.64
CA ARG A 146 4.22 30.92 26.98
C ARG A 146 3.19 30.09 26.21
N ARG A 147 2.01 30.63 25.93
CA ARG A 147 1.00 29.99 25.09
C ARG A 147 1.00 30.63 23.73
N ILE A 148 1.22 29.82 22.70
CA ILE A 148 0.98 30.19 21.31
C ILE A 148 -0.50 29.92 21.06
N GLN A 149 -1.27 30.97 20.77
CA GLN A 149 -2.63 30.88 20.26
C GLN A 149 -2.59 31.07 18.75
N LEU A 150 -2.80 29.99 18.02
CA LEU A 150 -3.08 30.04 16.58
C LEU A 150 -4.55 30.40 16.42
N GLN A 151 -4.82 31.70 16.24
CA GLN A 151 -6.16 32.21 16.01
C GLN A 151 -6.73 31.68 14.70
N GLN A 152 -5.91 31.65 13.65
CA GLN A 152 -6.29 31.15 12.33
C GLN A 152 -5.04 30.82 11.51
N LEU A 153 -5.05 29.65 10.88
CA LEU A 153 -4.32 29.39 9.65
C LEU A 153 -5.37 29.03 8.61
N TYR A 154 -5.54 29.87 7.61
CA TYR A 154 -6.44 29.65 6.49
C TYR A 154 -5.63 29.56 5.20
N ILE A 155 -5.85 28.51 4.43
CA ILE A 155 -5.22 28.30 3.12
C ILE A 155 -6.33 28.08 2.10
N LYS A 156 -6.32 28.88 1.04
CA LYS A 156 -7.20 28.73 -0.12
C LYS A 156 -6.39 28.45 -1.37
N GLN A 157 -6.83 27.45 -2.12
CA GLN A 157 -6.33 27.15 -3.46
C GLN A 157 -7.52 26.75 -4.33
N LYS A 158 -7.92 27.62 -5.26
CA LYS A 158 -9.09 27.41 -6.12
C LYS A 158 -10.33 27.10 -5.28
N SER A 159 -10.89 25.90 -5.45
CA SER A 159 -12.04 25.40 -4.72
C SER A 159 -11.68 24.69 -3.41
N ASN A 160 -10.39 24.54 -3.08
CA ASN A 160 -9.90 23.91 -1.86
C ASN A 160 -9.72 24.94 -0.75
N GLN A 161 -10.14 24.58 0.46
CA GLN A 161 -10.01 25.40 1.67
C GLN A 161 -9.54 24.54 2.84
N PHE A 162 -8.59 25.07 3.61
CA PHE A 162 -8.08 24.45 4.82
C PHE A 162 -8.01 25.49 5.92
N THR A 163 -8.53 25.14 7.09
CA THR A 163 -8.50 25.96 8.30
C THR A 163 -7.98 25.17 9.48
N LEU A 164 -7.06 25.77 10.23
CA LEU A 164 -6.54 25.26 11.48
C LEU A 164 -6.56 26.38 12.53
N SER A 165 -7.00 26.07 13.74
CA SER A 165 -6.91 26.98 14.88
C SER A 165 -6.63 26.19 16.16
N GLY A 166 -6.10 26.86 17.17
CA GLY A 166 -5.78 26.20 18.43
C GLY A 166 -4.86 26.98 19.33
N GLU A 167 -4.43 26.34 20.40
CA GLU A 167 -3.46 26.84 21.35
C GLU A 167 -2.44 25.75 21.69
N ALA A 168 -1.19 26.13 21.87
CA ALA A 168 -0.10 25.26 22.28
C ALA A 168 0.75 25.92 23.36
N ARG A 169 1.28 25.14 24.31
CA ARG A 169 2.27 25.65 25.27
C ARG A 169 3.68 25.49 24.71
N LEU A 170 4.47 26.58 24.72
CA LEU A 170 5.88 26.54 24.38
C LEU A 170 6.65 25.66 25.38
N PRO A 171 7.33 24.60 24.92
CA PRO A 171 8.11 23.74 25.80
C PRO A 171 9.30 24.50 26.40
N THR A 172 9.76 24.08 27.59
CA THR A 172 10.95 24.66 28.26
C THR A 172 12.26 24.28 27.57
N ASN A 173 12.27 23.19 26.81
CA ASN A 173 13.45 22.65 26.15
C ASN A 173 13.07 22.05 24.79
N TRP A 174 14.07 21.83 23.93
CA TRP A 174 13.86 21.29 22.59
C TRP A 174 13.21 19.90 22.58
N SER A 175 13.50 19.06 23.57
CA SER A 175 12.88 17.74 23.72
C SER A 175 11.37 17.80 23.97
N GLY A 176 10.85 18.88 24.56
CA GLY A 176 9.42 19.04 24.83
C GLY A 176 8.58 19.21 23.56
N TRP A 177 9.19 19.54 22.41
CA TRP A 177 8.49 19.55 21.11
C TRP A 177 8.08 18.15 20.63
N LEU A 178 8.63 17.09 21.20
CA LEU A 178 8.23 15.71 20.89
C LEU A 178 6.90 15.33 21.56
N SER A 179 6.35 16.16 22.46
CA SER A 179 5.07 15.94 23.12
C SER A 179 4.42 17.29 23.49
N PRO A 180 4.01 18.10 22.52
CA PRO A 180 3.49 19.44 22.79
C PRO A 180 2.10 19.38 23.41
N ASP A 181 1.85 20.18 24.45
CA ASP A 181 0.50 20.44 24.97
C ASP A 181 -0.23 21.36 23.98
N PHE A 182 -0.98 20.77 23.07
CA PHE A 182 -1.79 21.41 22.02
C PHE A 182 -3.28 21.10 22.16
N ARG A 183 -4.12 22.09 21.88
CA ARG A 183 -5.56 21.96 21.66
C ARG A 183 -5.95 22.71 20.41
N GLY A 184 -6.74 22.13 19.52
CA GLY A 184 -7.16 22.85 18.33
C GLY A 184 -8.21 22.14 17.52
N THR A 185 -8.70 22.83 16.51
CA THR A 185 -9.64 22.31 15.52
C THR A 185 -9.04 22.38 14.13
N ILE A 186 -9.36 21.38 13.34
CA ILE A 186 -8.99 21.25 11.93
C ILE A 186 -10.28 21.15 11.12
N SER A 187 -10.35 21.91 10.03
CA SER A 187 -11.43 21.83 9.07
C SER A 187 -10.87 21.98 7.67
N ALA A 188 -11.19 21.06 6.77
CA ALA A 188 -10.77 21.10 5.38
C ALA A 188 -11.95 20.75 4.47
N SER A 189 -12.10 21.52 3.41
CA SER A 189 -13.03 21.28 2.30
C SER A 189 -12.22 21.27 1.01
N ILE A 190 -11.88 20.07 0.55
CA ILE A 190 -11.02 19.81 -0.59
C ILE A 190 -11.91 19.31 -1.72
N ASN A 191 -12.13 20.13 -2.73
CA ASN A 191 -12.96 19.79 -3.90
C ASN A 191 -12.14 19.15 -5.03
N GLU A 192 -10.82 19.38 -5.06
CA GLU A 192 -9.89 18.81 -6.03
C GLU A 192 -8.64 18.29 -5.31
N LEU A 193 -8.69 17.04 -4.85
CA LEU A 193 -7.64 16.44 -4.02
C LEU A 193 -6.26 16.43 -4.68
N GLY A 194 -6.19 16.21 -5.99
CA GLY A 194 -4.93 16.23 -6.74
C GLY A 194 -4.22 17.57 -6.67
N GLU A 195 -4.97 18.68 -6.74
CA GLU A 195 -4.40 20.03 -6.66
C GLU A 195 -3.94 20.35 -5.24
N PHE A 196 -4.73 19.94 -4.24
CA PHE A 196 -4.37 20.11 -2.84
C PHE A 196 -3.13 19.29 -2.49
N ALA A 197 -3.05 18.03 -2.92
CA ALA A 197 -1.88 17.18 -2.71
C ALA A 197 -0.61 17.79 -3.36
N ALA A 198 -0.75 18.43 -4.53
CA ALA A 198 0.37 19.10 -5.20
C ALA A 198 0.96 20.27 -4.39
N LEU A 199 0.17 20.98 -3.57
CA LEU A 199 0.70 22.01 -2.66
C LEU A 199 1.76 21.44 -1.71
N PHE A 200 1.56 20.21 -1.28
CA PHE A 200 2.44 19.51 -0.32
C PHE A 200 3.44 18.58 -1.02
N GLY A 201 3.49 18.59 -2.35
CA GLY A 201 4.45 17.82 -3.15
C GLY A 201 4.00 16.42 -3.54
N GLY A 202 2.72 16.09 -3.34
CA GLY A 202 2.12 14.90 -3.93
C GLY A 202 2.01 15.03 -5.45
N ASN A 203 2.04 13.90 -6.15
CA ASN A 203 1.80 13.85 -7.58
C ASN A 203 0.30 13.95 -7.86
N GLN A 204 -0.12 15.02 -8.54
CA GLN A 204 -1.53 15.28 -8.85
C GLN A 204 -2.23 14.11 -9.58
N ARG A 205 -1.50 13.29 -10.33
CA ARG A 205 -2.09 12.15 -11.05
C ARG A 205 -2.48 10.99 -10.15
N ASP A 206 -1.88 10.90 -8.97
CA ASP A 206 -2.12 9.79 -8.03
C ASP A 206 -3.32 10.05 -7.12
N PHE A 207 -3.86 11.28 -7.16
CA PHE A 207 -4.92 11.75 -6.28
C PHE A 207 -6.02 12.49 -7.06
N ALA A 208 -7.28 12.12 -6.83
CA ALA A 208 -8.43 12.84 -7.38
C ALA A 208 -9.63 12.76 -6.43
N GLY A 209 -10.65 13.60 -6.66
CA GLY A 209 -11.91 13.58 -5.92
C GLY A 209 -12.01 14.62 -4.81
N LYS A 210 -13.06 14.48 -3.99
CA LYS A 210 -13.43 15.44 -2.94
C LYS A 210 -13.22 14.85 -1.56
N ILE A 211 -12.64 15.61 -0.64
CA ILE A 211 -12.47 15.24 0.76
C ILE A 211 -12.92 16.39 1.67
N THR A 212 -13.72 16.06 2.68
CA THR A 212 -14.01 16.92 3.82
C THR A 212 -13.38 16.30 5.06
N VAL A 213 -12.64 17.09 5.83
CA VAL A 213 -12.08 16.68 7.13
C VAL A 213 -12.57 17.66 8.18
N GLU A 214 -13.07 17.15 9.29
CA GLU A 214 -13.36 17.95 10.47
C GLU A 214 -12.81 17.23 11.69
N GLY A 215 -12.26 17.99 12.64
CA GLY A 215 -11.76 17.37 13.85
C GLY A 215 -11.37 18.36 14.91
N ALA A 216 -11.25 17.83 16.12
CA ALA A 216 -10.71 18.52 17.27
C ALA A 216 -9.71 17.61 17.97
N MET A 217 -8.60 18.17 18.42
CA MET A 217 -7.57 17.47 19.17
C MET A 217 -7.25 18.24 20.45
N ASP A 218 -6.96 17.51 21.51
CA ASP A 218 -6.55 18.01 22.82
C ASP A 218 -5.51 17.06 23.40
N THR A 219 -4.34 17.55 23.78
CA THR A 219 -3.18 16.72 24.12
C THR A 219 -2.67 16.95 25.55
N ARG A 220 -3.52 17.52 26.41
CA ARG A 220 -3.20 17.89 27.80
C ARG A 220 -2.61 16.74 28.61
N ASP A 221 -1.62 17.07 29.46
CA ASP A 221 -0.98 16.14 30.40
C ASP A 221 -0.40 14.89 29.73
N ARG A 222 0.11 15.04 28.49
CA ARG A 222 0.61 13.94 27.64
C ARG A 222 -0.46 12.90 27.27
N LYS A 223 -1.74 13.24 27.37
CA LYS A 223 -2.85 12.40 26.91
C LYS A 223 -3.45 13.00 25.65
N PHE A 224 -3.40 12.25 24.56
CA PHE A 224 -4.05 12.62 23.31
C PHE A 224 -5.54 12.25 23.37
N GLY A 225 -6.39 13.24 23.17
CA GLY A 225 -7.84 13.18 23.11
C GLY A 225 -8.34 13.89 21.86
N GLY A 226 -9.47 13.48 21.31
CA GLY A 226 -10.05 14.19 20.17
C GLY A 226 -10.92 13.33 19.27
N HIS A 227 -11.46 13.92 18.23
CA HIS A 227 -12.18 13.20 17.19
C HIS A 227 -11.80 13.77 15.83
N VAL A 228 -11.85 12.90 14.82
CA VAL A 228 -11.65 13.26 13.42
C VAL A 228 -12.71 12.55 12.59
N THR A 229 -13.46 13.31 11.83
CA THR A 229 -14.35 12.82 10.78
C THR A 229 -13.73 13.12 9.43
N LEU A 230 -13.76 12.12 8.55
CA LEU A 230 -13.31 12.22 7.18
C LEU A 230 -14.42 11.69 6.28
N GLN A 231 -14.79 12.48 5.28
CA GLN A 231 -15.73 12.09 4.24
C GLN A 231 -15.07 12.36 2.90
N GLY A 232 -15.22 11.47 1.94
CA GLY A 232 -14.74 11.71 0.60
C GLY A 232 -15.56 11.01 -0.46
N ALA A 233 -15.59 11.60 -1.64
CA ALA A 233 -16.42 11.18 -2.76
C ALA A 233 -15.63 11.20 -4.06
N SER A 234 -15.86 10.19 -4.90
CA SER A 234 -15.21 10.03 -6.22
C SER A 234 -13.69 10.12 -6.14
N LEU A 235 -13.12 9.43 -5.15
CA LEU A 235 -11.70 9.47 -4.83
C LEU A 235 -10.90 8.60 -5.79
N THR A 236 -9.67 9.04 -6.06
CA THR A 236 -8.62 8.18 -6.59
C THR A 236 -7.44 8.26 -5.63
N PHE A 237 -6.99 7.11 -5.12
CA PHE A 237 -5.76 7.00 -4.32
C PHE A 237 -4.84 5.99 -4.99
N PHE A 238 -3.63 6.42 -5.39
CA PHE A 238 -2.63 5.54 -6.02
C PHE A 238 -3.23 4.71 -7.17
N ASN A 239 -3.96 5.36 -8.08
CA ASN A 239 -4.69 4.75 -9.20
C ASN A 239 -5.84 3.80 -8.84
N THR A 240 -6.25 3.74 -7.57
CA THR A 240 -7.42 2.98 -7.12
C THR A 240 -8.60 3.91 -6.94
N VAL A 241 -9.67 3.65 -7.69
CA VAL A 241 -10.92 4.42 -7.62
C VAL A 241 -11.76 3.96 -6.42
N VAL A 242 -12.23 4.91 -5.62
CA VAL A 242 -13.12 4.73 -4.47
C VAL A 242 -14.27 5.72 -4.59
N ASP A 243 -15.51 5.23 -4.65
CA ASP A 243 -16.68 6.10 -4.87
C ASP A 243 -17.04 6.90 -3.63
N ASN A 244 -16.93 6.27 -2.46
CA ASN A 244 -17.22 6.89 -1.18
C ASN A 244 -16.29 6.36 -0.08
N LEU A 245 -15.81 7.27 0.76
CA LEU A 245 -15.03 7.01 1.97
C LEU A 245 -15.67 7.77 3.12
N SER A 246 -15.99 7.08 4.21
CA SER A 246 -16.44 7.68 5.45
C SER A 246 -15.65 7.09 6.60
N ALA A 247 -14.99 7.93 7.38
CA ALA A 247 -14.26 7.51 8.56
C ALA A 247 -14.59 8.41 9.76
N ARG A 248 -14.77 7.80 10.92
CA ARG A 248 -14.90 8.48 12.20
C ARG A 248 -13.92 7.86 13.17
N LEU A 249 -12.99 8.67 13.63
CA LEU A 249 -11.90 8.31 14.52
C LEU A 249 -12.07 9.07 15.83
N ASN A 250 -11.86 8.39 16.94
CA ASN A 250 -11.86 8.97 18.26
C ASN A 250 -10.52 8.65 18.92
N LEU A 251 -9.76 9.69 19.25
CA LEU A 251 -8.49 9.57 19.92
C LEU A 251 -8.76 9.60 21.42
N LYS A 252 -8.40 8.53 22.13
CA LYS A 252 -8.56 8.39 23.57
C LYS A 252 -7.36 7.67 24.15
N ALA A 253 -6.31 8.41 24.50
CA ALA A 253 -5.07 7.83 24.99
C ALA A 253 -5.27 6.74 26.08
N PRO A 254 -4.58 5.60 25.96
CA PRO A 254 -3.59 5.26 24.93
C PRO A 254 -4.18 4.72 23.61
N GLU A 255 -5.50 4.68 23.45
CA GLU A 255 -6.18 4.05 22.31
C GLU A 255 -6.54 5.04 21.18
N LEU A 256 -6.38 4.60 19.94
CA LEU A 256 -7.11 5.14 18.78
C LEU A 256 -8.32 4.26 18.52
N GLN A 257 -9.53 4.82 18.59
CA GLN A 257 -10.76 4.10 18.28
C GLN A 257 -11.22 4.45 16.86
N ILE A 258 -11.38 3.42 16.05
CA ILE A 258 -12.04 3.50 14.74
C ILE A 258 -13.52 3.23 15.00
N GLU A 259 -14.30 4.30 15.19
CA GLU A 259 -15.75 4.17 15.46
C GLU A 259 -16.50 3.66 14.23
N SER A 260 -16.08 4.10 13.05
CA SER A 260 -16.55 3.60 11.77
C SER A 260 -15.55 3.92 10.68
N LEU A 261 -15.23 2.95 9.85
CA LEU A 261 -14.59 3.13 8.55
C LEU A 261 -15.47 2.42 7.53
N GLU A 262 -15.90 3.14 6.49
CA GLU A 262 -16.72 2.62 5.39
C GLU A 262 -16.11 3.06 4.06
N ILE A 263 -15.93 2.10 3.16
CA ILE A 263 -15.39 2.32 1.83
C ILE A 263 -16.33 1.65 0.83
N LYS A 264 -16.72 2.36 -0.22
CA LYS A 264 -17.53 1.84 -1.32
C LYS A 264 -16.84 2.07 -2.65
N ARG A 265 -16.88 1.06 -3.52
CA ARG A 265 -16.38 1.11 -4.90
C ARG A 265 -17.31 0.27 -5.75
N LYS A 266 -18.05 0.88 -6.68
CA LYS A 266 -19.10 0.24 -7.47
C LYS A 266 -20.07 -0.52 -6.55
N ASN A 267 -20.22 -1.82 -6.76
CA ASN A 267 -21.02 -2.72 -5.92
C ASN A 267 -20.21 -3.34 -4.76
N ASP A 268 -18.93 -2.98 -4.62
CA ASP A 268 -18.05 -3.42 -3.54
C ASP A 268 -18.22 -2.55 -2.31
N SER A 269 -18.15 -3.17 -1.13
CA SER A 269 -18.22 -2.49 0.16
C SER A 269 -17.22 -3.08 1.15
N PHE A 270 -16.67 -2.21 1.98
CA PHE A 270 -15.79 -2.56 3.08
C PHE A 270 -16.17 -1.72 4.29
N SER A 271 -16.21 -2.35 5.45
CA SER A 271 -16.48 -1.71 6.72
C SER A 271 -15.54 -2.23 7.80
N ALA A 272 -15.10 -1.34 8.68
CA ALA A 272 -14.27 -1.70 9.82
C ALA A 272 -14.62 -0.84 11.04
N ARG A 273 -14.50 -1.45 12.22
CA ARG A 273 -14.54 -0.77 13.52
C ARG A 273 -13.55 -1.46 14.44
N GLY A 274 -12.93 -0.71 15.34
CA GLY A 274 -11.94 -1.31 16.21
C GLY A 274 -11.19 -0.30 17.05
N LYS A 275 -10.13 -0.78 17.67
CA LYS A 275 -9.25 -0.02 18.54
C LYS A 275 -7.82 -0.44 18.29
N ILE A 276 -6.92 0.53 18.30
CA ILE A 276 -5.49 0.34 18.20
C ILE A 276 -4.87 0.98 19.44
N ASP A 277 -4.14 0.20 20.22
CA ASP A 277 -3.32 0.72 21.30
C ASP A 277 -2.11 1.44 20.70
N LEU A 278 -1.95 2.72 21.05
CA LEU A 278 -0.83 3.56 20.66
C LEU A 278 0.32 3.48 21.68
N SER A 279 0.19 2.64 22.72
CA SER A 279 1.28 2.30 23.63
C SER A 279 2.31 1.38 22.96
N GLY A 280 3.42 1.12 23.65
CA GLY A 280 4.52 0.33 23.10
C GLY A 280 4.18 -1.10 22.68
N GLN A 281 3.07 -1.68 23.14
CA GLN A 281 2.65 -3.03 22.73
C GLN A 281 1.95 -3.06 21.36
N HIS A 282 1.45 -1.91 20.88
CA HIS A 282 0.78 -1.78 19.58
C HIS A 282 -0.32 -2.83 19.35
N ASP A 283 -1.03 -3.19 20.42
CA ASP A 283 -2.09 -4.18 20.35
C ASP A 283 -3.32 -3.62 19.61
N TYR A 284 -4.13 -4.47 18.99
CA TYR A 284 -5.33 -4.01 18.30
C TYR A 284 -6.44 -5.06 18.29
N SER A 285 -7.67 -4.56 18.21
CA SER A 285 -8.89 -5.37 18.16
C SER A 285 -9.95 -4.71 17.30
N GLY A 286 -10.88 -5.49 16.75
CA GLY A 286 -11.93 -4.93 15.91
C GLY A 286 -12.73 -5.95 15.13
N VAL A 287 -13.64 -5.44 14.31
CA VAL A 287 -14.43 -6.21 13.37
C VAL A 287 -14.29 -5.57 12.00
N ILE A 288 -14.08 -6.40 11.00
CA ILE A 288 -13.96 -6.04 9.60
C ILE A 288 -14.98 -6.86 8.83
N ALA A 289 -15.66 -6.26 7.88
CA ALA A 289 -16.55 -6.96 6.97
C ALA A 289 -16.45 -6.34 5.57
N GLY A 290 -16.49 -7.17 4.55
CA GLY A 290 -16.47 -6.72 3.17
C GLY A 290 -17.25 -7.62 2.24
N SER A 291 -17.67 -7.04 1.13
CA SER A 291 -18.32 -7.71 0.01
C SER A 291 -17.73 -7.15 -1.27
N VAL A 292 -17.29 -8.04 -2.16
CA VAL A 292 -16.79 -7.69 -3.49
C VAL A 292 -17.64 -8.40 -4.54
N GLU A 293 -18.02 -7.69 -5.59
CA GLU A 293 -18.78 -8.25 -6.71
C GLU A 293 -17.90 -9.15 -7.58
N ASN A 294 -16.62 -8.79 -7.71
CA ASN A 294 -15.67 -9.56 -8.47
C ASN A 294 -14.29 -9.56 -7.81
N LEU A 295 -13.95 -10.65 -7.13
CA LEU A 295 -12.67 -10.83 -6.44
C LEU A 295 -11.45 -10.68 -7.36
N SER A 296 -11.58 -11.01 -8.65
CA SER A 296 -10.48 -10.91 -9.62
C SER A 296 -9.97 -9.47 -9.83
N ASP A 297 -10.80 -8.45 -9.56
CA ASP A 297 -10.39 -7.02 -9.59
C ASP A 297 -9.26 -6.72 -8.59
N TYR A 298 -9.18 -7.48 -7.48
CA TYR A 298 -8.28 -7.23 -6.36
C TYR A 298 -7.05 -8.15 -6.35
N LEU A 299 -7.17 -9.36 -6.91
CA LEU A 299 -6.08 -10.33 -6.91
C LEU A 299 -5.05 -10.11 -8.05
N SER A 300 -5.31 -9.19 -8.99
CA SER A 300 -4.39 -8.91 -10.09
C SER A 300 -3.08 -8.22 -9.65
N ALA A 301 -3.02 -7.64 -8.44
CA ALA A 301 -1.85 -6.93 -7.93
C ALA A 301 -0.67 -7.88 -7.58
N SER A 302 -0.93 -9.19 -7.44
CA SER A 302 0.08 -10.19 -7.06
C SER A 302 0.46 -11.14 -8.21
N SER A 303 0.14 -10.83 -9.47
CA SER A 303 0.44 -11.66 -10.67
C SER A 303 -0.15 -13.08 -10.68
N LEU A 304 -1.00 -13.44 -9.71
CA LEU A 304 -1.52 -14.80 -9.56
C LEU A 304 -2.76 -15.10 -10.44
N LEU A 305 -3.46 -14.08 -10.96
CA LEU A 305 -4.72 -14.27 -11.68
C LEU A 305 -4.86 -13.30 -12.85
N GLU A 306 -5.19 -13.83 -14.04
CA GLU A 306 -5.51 -13.02 -15.22
C GLU A 306 -6.90 -12.36 -15.06
N LYS A 307 -7.03 -11.12 -15.57
CA LYS A 307 -8.23 -10.26 -15.47
C LYS A 307 -9.46 -10.73 -16.26
N GLN A 308 -9.46 -11.95 -16.78
CA GLN A 308 -10.53 -12.45 -17.64
C GLN A 308 -11.31 -13.55 -16.95
N GLY A 309 -12.57 -13.28 -16.65
CA GLY A 309 -13.46 -14.24 -16.02
C GLY A 309 -14.84 -13.65 -15.75
N ARG A 310 -15.81 -14.55 -15.52
CA ARG A 310 -17.11 -14.18 -14.97
C ARG A 310 -16.92 -13.60 -13.56
N ALA A 311 -17.82 -12.72 -13.13
CA ALA A 311 -17.76 -12.13 -11.80
C ALA A 311 -17.69 -13.23 -10.73
N LEU A 312 -16.76 -13.07 -9.78
CA LEU A 312 -16.61 -13.93 -8.61
C LEU A 312 -16.95 -13.14 -7.34
N PRO A 313 -18.25 -13.05 -6.98
CA PRO A 313 -18.66 -12.43 -5.74
C PRO A 313 -18.01 -13.11 -4.54
N ALA A 314 -17.53 -12.32 -3.60
CA ALA A 314 -16.99 -12.82 -2.34
C ALA A 314 -17.41 -11.92 -1.19
N ASN A 315 -17.70 -12.54 -0.05
CA ASN A 315 -17.98 -11.85 1.19
C ASN A 315 -17.07 -12.40 2.29
N PHE A 316 -16.63 -11.52 3.18
CA PHE A 316 -15.80 -11.91 4.31
C PHE A 316 -16.14 -11.09 5.55
N GLN A 317 -15.88 -11.69 6.69
CA GLN A 317 -15.95 -11.06 8.00
C GLN A 317 -14.74 -11.53 8.80
N ALA A 318 -14.08 -10.61 9.48
CA ALA A 318 -13.01 -10.91 10.41
C ALA A 318 -13.27 -10.24 11.76
N THR A 319 -13.01 -10.97 12.84
CA THR A 319 -12.87 -10.42 14.18
C THR A 319 -11.40 -10.47 14.54
N VAL A 320 -10.91 -9.42 15.17
CA VAL A 320 -9.53 -9.34 15.66
C VAL A 320 -9.55 -9.12 17.16
N GLU A 321 -8.86 -9.98 17.89
CA GLU A 321 -8.67 -9.87 19.33
C GLU A 321 -7.19 -9.97 19.64
N SER A 322 -6.63 -8.87 20.17
CA SER A 322 -5.22 -8.78 20.54
C SER A 322 -4.26 -9.20 19.40
N GLY A 323 -4.49 -8.67 18.20
CA GLY A 323 -3.76 -9.02 16.98
C GLY A 323 -4.01 -10.44 16.43
N ARG A 324 -4.90 -11.24 17.04
CA ARG A 324 -5.33 -12.55 16.52
C ARG A 324 -6.57 -12.39 15.67
N TRP A 325 -6.47 -12.85 14.43
CA TRP A 325 -7.54 -12.79 13.45
C TRP A 325 -8.34 -14.08 13.49
N ASP A 326 -9.66 -13.95 13.47
CA ASP A 326 -10.61 -15.01 13.16
C ASP A 326 -11.46 -14.52 11.97
N THR A 327 -11.16 -15.07 10.81
CA THR A 327 -11.74 -14.67 9.53
C THR A 327 -12.60 -15.78 8.98
N ARG A 328 -13.75 -15.42 8.42
CA ARG A 328 -14.62 -16.33 7.68
C ARG A 328 -15.14 -15.65 6.43
N GLY A 329 -15.37 -16.41 5.37
CA GLY A 329 -15.94 -15.86 4.16
C GLY A 329 -16.43 -16.94 3.21
N ALA A 330 -17.05 -16.48 2.13
CA ALA A 330 -17.47 -17.35 1.04
C ALA A 330 -17.20 -16.67 -0.30
N ILE A 331 -16.90 -17.49 -1.30
CA ILE A 331 -16.76 -17.09 -2.70
C ILE A 331 -17.84 -17.83 -3.48
N GLN A 332 -18.65 -17.09 -4.23
CA GLN A 332 -19.78 -17.62 -4.97
C GLN A 332 -19.48 -17.63 -6.46
N ALA A 333 -19.00 -18.75 -6.97
CA ALA A 333 -18.92 -18.94 -8.42
C ALA A 333 -20.32 -19.20 -9.01
N PRO A 334 -20.66 -18.65 -10.19
CA PRO A 334 -21.95 -18.89 -10.84
C PRO A 334 -22.24 -20.38 -11.02
N GLY A 335 -23.43 -20.83 -10.60
CA GLY A 335 -23.87 -22.22 -10.72
C GLY A 335 -23.13 -23.24 -9.83
N SER A 336 -22.20 -22.79 -8.97
CA SER A 336 -21.47 -23.64 -8.02
C SER A 336 -22.07 -23.51 -6.61
N SER A 337 -21.78 -24.48 -5.75
CA SER A 337 -21.92 -24.28 -4.30
C SER A 337 -20.91 -23.22 -3.81
N PRO A 338 -21.23 -22.44 -2.77
CA PRO A 338 -20.28 -21.48 -2.22
C PRO A 338 -19.00 -22.20 -1.76
N LEU A 339 -17.84 -21.65 -2.12
CA LEU A 339 -16.58 -22.02 -1.51
C LEU A 339 -16.46 -21.23 -0.20
N SER A 340 -16.59 -21.89 0.94
CA SER A 340 -16.42 -21.25 2.24
C SER A 340 -15.00 -21.44 2.77
N PHE A 341 -14.51 -20.43 3.47
CA PHE A 341 -13.22 -20.50 4.15
C PHE A 341 -13.31 -19.96 5.57
N THR A 342 -12.49 -20.53 6.46
CA THR A 342 -12.20 -19.96 7.77
C THR A 342 -10.70 -19.86 7.95
N ALA A 343 -10.21 -18.79 8.57
CA ALA A 343 -8.78 -18.57 8.78
C ALA A 343 -8.53 -17.94 10.14
N GLN A 344 -7.66 -18.55 10.93
CA GLN A 344 -7.22 -18.06 12.23
C GLN A 344 -5.70 -17.93 12.24
N PHE A 345 -5.19 -16.74 12.57
CA PHE A 345 -3.75 -16.47 12.58
C PHE A 345 -3.43 -15.24 13.44
N ALA A 346 -2.18 -15.14 13.92
CA ALA A 346 -1.71 -13.95 14.62
C ALA A 346 -0.99 -13.02 13.65
N LEU A 347 -1.35 -11.74 13.61
CA LEU A 347 -0.68 -10.76 12.74
C LEU A 347 -0.30 -9.51 13.53
N PRO A 348 0.84 -9.51 14.25
CA PRO A 348 1.33 -8.31 14.91
C PRO A 348 1.56 -7.16 13.91
N LEU A 349 1.30 -5.92 14.33
CA LEU A 349 1.58 -4.75 13.48
C LEU A 349 3.06 -4.70 13.10
N GLY A 350 3.35 -4.42 11.83
CA GLY A 350 4.72 -4.39 11.29
C GLY A 350 5.26 -5.75 10.81
N THR A 351 4.47 -6.83 10.91
CA THR A 351 4.86 -8.14 10.35
C THR A 351 4.91 -8.08 8.83
N GLY A 352 6.12 -8.22 8.26
CA GLY A 352 6.31 -8.34 6.81
C GLY A 352 5.98 -9.74 6.28
N TRP A 353 6.05 -9.92 4.95
CA TRP A 353 5.72 -11.19 4.29
C TRP A 353 6.54 -12.39 4.78
N THR A 354 7.84 -12.19 5.01
CA THR A 354 8.72 -13.24 5.57
C THR A 354 8.30 -13.64 6.98
N GLY A 355 7.95 -12.67 7.82
CA GLY A 355 7.41 -12.93 9.16
C GLY A 355 6.10 -13.69 9.11
N PHE A 356 5.21 -13.33 8.18
CA PHE A 356 3.92 -14.00 8.02
C PHE A 356 4.04 -15.47 7.58
N ARG A 357 5.02 -15.82 6.73
CA ARG A 357 5.24 -17.22 6.32
C ARG A 357 5.58 -18.15 7.49
N ALA A 358 6.28 -17.61 8.48
CA ALA A 358 6.65 -18.33 9.71
C ALA A 358 5.55 -18.29 10.79
N THR A 359 4.47 -17.51 10.59
CA THR A 359 3.37 -17.43 11.55
C THR A 359 2.48 -18.68 11.48
N PRO A 360 2.12 -19.28 12.61
CA PRO A 360 1.10 -20.31 12.66
C PRO A 360 -0.26 -19.81 12.15
N LEU A 361 -0.86 -20.54 11.21
CA LEU A 361 -2.21 -20.32 10.72
C LEU A 361 -3.03 -21.61 10.77
N ASN A 362 -4.32 -21.46 11.02
CA ASN A 362 -5.33 -22.50 10.81
C ASN A 362 -6.26 -22.02 9.71
N LEU A 363 -6.31 -22.70 8.57
CA LEU A 363 -7.15 -22.37 7.42
C LEU A 363 -8.01 -23.58 7.08
N THR A 364 -9.32 -23.41 6.95
CA THR A 364 -10.19 -24.42 6.34
C THR A 364 -10.76 -23.88 5.04
N LEU A 365 -10.83 -24.75 4.04
CA LEU A 365 -11.40 -24.49 2.73
C LEU A 365 -12.40 -25.60 2.44
N ASP A 366 -13.66 -25.21 2.24
CA ASP A 366 -14.76 -26.10 1.94
C ASP A 366 -15.32 -25.72 0.57
N PHE A 367 -15.28 -26.65 -0.38
CA PHE A 367 -15.78 -26.44 -1.73
C PHE A 367 -16.62 -27.67 -2.13
N PRO A 368 -17.91 -27.74 -1.73
CA PRO A 368 -18.72 -28.93 -1.93
C PRO A 368 -18.93 -29.30 -3.40
N SER A 369 -19.04 -28.30 -4.28
CA SER A 369 -19.18 -28.47 -5.72
C SER A 369 -18.84 -27.17 -6.43
N LEU A 370 -17.62 -27.09 -6.97
CA LEU A 370 -17.13 -25.96 -7.74
C LEU A 370 -17.09 -26.32 -9.24
N LEU A 371 -17.91 -25.64 -10.04
CA LEU A 371 -17.90 -25.77 -11.50
C LEU A 371 -16.73 -24.97 -12.07
N LEU A 372 -15.68 -25.65 -12.49
CA LEU A 372 -14.42 -25.02 -12.92
C LEU A 372 -14.59 -24.09 -14.12
N GLY A 373 -15.46 -24.45 -15.07
CA GLY A 373 -15.80 -23.60 -16.23
C GLY A 373 -16.47 -22.27 -15.87
N ASN A 374 -17.01 -22.15 -14.65
CA ASN A 374 -17.63 -20.93 -14.14
C ASN A 374 -16.75 -20.19 -13.13
N ALA A 375 -15.58 -20.74 -12.77
CA ALA A 375 -14.65 -20.17 -11.81
C ALA A 375 -13.20 -20.04 -12.35
N PRO A 376 -13.01 -19.53 -13.59
CA PRO A 376 -11.67 -19.50 -14.20
C PRO A 376 -10.67 -18.65 -13.42
N GLY A 377 -11.15 -17.61 -12.71
CA GLY A 377 -10.32 -16.70 -11.93
C GLY A 377 -9.98 -17.17 -10.50
N LEU A 378 -10.33 -18.39 -10.09
CA LEU A 378 -9.84 -18.95 -8.83
C LEU A 378 -8.53 -19.71 -8.98
N PHE A 379 -8.22 -20.15 -10.19
CA PHE A 379 -7.00 -20.87 -10.52
C PHE A 379 -6.22 -20.04 -11.53
N SER A 380 -4.89 -19.99 -11.40
CA SER A 380 -3.98 -19.10 -12.15
C SER A 380 -3.94 -19.32 -13.67
N SER A 381 -4.83 -20.13 -14.21
CA SER A 381 -4.91 -20.44 -15.63
C SER A 381 -6.29 -20.99 -15.97
N GLU A 382 -6.84 -20.58 -17.12
CA GLU A 382 -8.05 -21.15 -17.75
C GLU A 382 -7.83 -22.62 -18.20
N ILE A 383 -7.19 -23.43 -17.36
CA ILE A 383 -6.85 -24.83 -17.64
C ILE A 383 -8.12 -25.59 -17.93
N PHE A 384 -9.19 -25.37 -17.15
CA PHE A 384 -10.42 -26.14 -17.25
C PHE A 384 -11.55 -25.33 -17.89
N SER A 385 -12.11 -25.87 -18.98
CA SER A 385 -13.35 -25.38 -19.60
C SER A 385 -14.59 -25.98 -18.96
N GLU A 386 -14.50 -27.22 -18.46
CA GLU A 386 -15.55 -27.95 -17.75
C GLU A 386 -14.93 -28.77 -16.60
N GLY A 387 -15.76 -29.23 -15.67
CA GLY A 387 -15.35 -30.08 -14.55
C GLY A 387 -15.95 -29.65 -13.23
N ILE A 388 -16.02 -30.59 -12.30
CA ILE A 388 -16.45 -30.35 -10.92
C ILE A 388 -15.26 -30.62 -10.00
N LEU A 389 -14.87 -29.62 -9.21
CA LEU A 389 -13.93 -29.79 -8.12
C LEU A 389 -14.71 -29.80 -6.81
N ASN A 390 -14.54 -30.84 -6.02
CA ASN A 390 -15.13 -30.94 -4.69
C ASN A 390 -14.09 -31.36 -3.64
N GLY A 391 -14.30 -30.94 -2.39
CA GLY A 391 -13.36 -31.28 -1.33
C GLY A 391 -13.47 -30.43 -0.08
N HIS A 392 -12.65 -30.80 0.88
CA HIS A 392 -12.43 -30.14 2.15
C HIS A 392 -10.93 -30.18 2.44
N ILE A 393 -10.31 -29.03 2.67
CA ILE A 393 -8.89 -28.93 3.00
C ILE A 393 -8.76 -28.13 4.29
N ALA A 394 -8.06 -28.67 5.27
CA ALA A 394 -7.68 -27.97 6.49
C ALA A 394 -6.16 -27.89 6.56
N LEU A 395 -5.62 -26.69 6.78
CA LEU A 395 -4.21 -26.42 6.98
C LEU A 395 -4.02 -25.89 8.39
N SER A 396 -3.02 -26.42 9.08
CA SER A 396 -2.53 -25.97 10.38
C SER A 396 -1.00 -25.85 10.35
N GLY A 397 -0.39 -25.18 11.31
CA GLY A 397 1.06 -24.95 11.33
C GLY A 397 1.45 -23.71 10.53
N THR A 398 2.60 -23.70 9.87
CA THR A 398 3.13 -22.51 9.16
C THR A 398 3.08 -22.70 7.65
N LEU A 399 3.27 -21.64 6.86
CA LEU A 399 3.41 -21.81 5.41
C LEU A 399 4.74 -22.49 5.01
N GLU A 400 5.74 -22.45 5.88
CA GLU A 400 7.04 -23.13 5.67
C GLU A 400 6.96 -24.62 6.00
N HIS A 401 6.29 -24.96 7.10
CA HIS A 401 6.06 -26.32 7.58
C HIS A 401 4.55 -26.54 7.81
N PRO A 402 3.77 -26.78 6.75
CA PRO A 402 2.32 -26.92 6.84
C PRO A 402 1.94 -28.35 7.24
N ASN A 403 0.86 -28.45 8.00
CA ASN A 403 0.14 -29.69 8.28
C ASN A 403 -1.23 -29.58 7.62
N ILE A 404 -1.38 -30.23 6.46
CA ILE A 404 -2.56 -30.21 5.60
C ILE A 404 -3.30 -31.54 5.74
N THR A 405 -4.61 -31.48 5.98
CA THR A 405 -5.49 -32.64 6.05
C THR A 405 -6.72 -32.44 5.18
N GLY A 406 -7.35 -33.54 4.78
CA GLY A 406 -8.55 -33.52 3.95
C GLY A 406 -8.31 -34.05 2.55
N GLU A 407 -9.16 -33.67 1.61
CA GLU A 407 -9.16 -34.23 0.26
C GLU A 407 -9.71 -33.25 -0.78
N ALA A 408 -9.28 -33.44 -2.02
CA ALA A 408 -9.85 -32.78 -3.18
C ALA A 408 -10.00 -33.79 -4.33
N GLN A 409 -11.13 -33.72 -5.02
CA GLN A 409 -11.43 -34.57 -6.14
C GLN A 409 -11.90 -33.74 -7.34
N LEU A 410 -11.31 -34.05 -8.49
CA LEU A 410 -11.65 -33.50 -9.79
C LEU A 410 -12.43 -34.55 -10.59
N LEU A 411 -13.65 -34.20 -10.96
CA LEU A 411 -14.54 -35.04 -11.77
C LEU A 411 -14.74 -34.42 -13.16
N ASN A 412 -14.52 -35.22 -14.19
CA ASN A 412 -14.77 -34.89 -15.59
C ASN A 412 -14.18 -33.53 -16.03
N GLY A 413 -12.97 -33.23 -15.58
CA GLY A 413 -12.27 -32.01 -15.97
C GLY A 413 -11.96 -32.03 -17.46
N ARG A 414 -12.42 -31.01 -18.20
CA ARG A 414 -12.02 -30.82 -19.60
C ARG A 414 -11.09 -29.63 -19.71
N LEU A 415 -10.00 -29.82 -20.41
CA LEU A 415 -8.97 -28.81 -20.52
C LEU A 415 -9.14 -27.95 -21.77
N SER A 416 -8.85 -26.66 -21.65
CA SER A 416 -8.75 -25.72 -22.76
C SER A 416 -7.35 -25.83 -23.37
N ALA A 417 -7.21 -25.76 -24.70
CA ALA A 417 -5.93 -25.81 -25.41
C ALA A 417 -4.96 -24.63 -25.10
N ARG A 418 -5.30 -23.77 -24.13
CA ARG A 418 -4.49 -22.64 -23.65
C ARG A 418 -3.53 -23.00 -22.50
N GLY A 419 -3.56 -24.24 -22.00
CA GLY A 419 -2.62 -24.69 -20.97
C GLY A 419 -1.17 -24.66 -21.47
N ARG A 420 -0.34 -23.75 -20.91
CA ARG A 420 1.05 -23.54 -21.35
C ARG A 420 1.95 -24.75 -21.05
N THR A 421 1.73 -25.43 -19.92
CA THR A 421 2.56 -26.57 -19.48
C THR A 421 2.18 -27.89 -20.14
N PHE A 422 0.88 -28.15 -20.33
CA PHE A 422 0.36 -29.39 -20.93
C PHE A 422 -0.47 -29.06 -22.15
N SER A 423 0.14 -29.10 -23.34
CA SER A 423 -0.46 -28.50 -24.53
C SER A 423 -1.50 -29.37 -25.23
N ASN A 424 -1.50 -30.68 -25.01
CA ASN A 424 -2.37 -31.63 -25.73
C ASN A 424 -3.29 -32.45 -24.83
N LEU A 425 -3.32 -32.14 -23.52
CA LEU A 425 -4.31 -32.70 -22.60
C LEU A 425 -5.70 -32.15 -22.92
N THR A 426 -6.67 -33.05 -23.02
CA THR A 426 -8.07 -32.73 -23.27
C THR A 426 -8.95 -33.01 -22.05
N GLU A 427 -8.62 -34.03 -21.26
CA GLU A 427 -9.40 -34.42 -20.09
C GLU A 427 -8.48 -34.75 -18.91
N ALA A 428 -8.94 -34.45 -17.69
CA ALA A 428 -8.31 -34.87 -16.45
C ALA A 428 -9.35 -35.18 -15.37
N SER A 429 -9.09 -36.24 -14.62
CA SER A 429 -9.83 -36.56 -13.38
C SER A 429 -8.85 -37.09 -12.34
N GLY A 430 -9.09 -36.82 -11.07
CA GLY A 430 -8.15 -37.26 -10.04
C GLY A 430 -8.68 -37.05 -8.64
N ARG A 431 -8.03 -37.70 -7.67
CA ARG A 431 -8.27 -37.48 -6.24
C ARG A 431 -6.94 -37.40 -5.52
N ILE A 432 -6.83 -36.39 -4.68
CA ILE A 432 -5.70 -36.19 -3.78
C ILE A 432 -6.20 -36.18 -2.33
N VAL A 433 -5.47 -36.86 -1.46
CA VAL A 433 -5.74 -36.94 -0.02
C VAL A 433 -4.52 -36.41 0.73
N PHE A 434 -4.74 -35.44 1.62
CA PHE A 434 -3.72 -34.81 2.43
C PHE A 434 -3.67 -35.45 3.82
N LEU A 435 -2.48 -35.82 4.27
CA LEU A 435 -2.21 -36.56 5.51
C LEU A 435 -1.03 -35.92 6.24
N GLY A 436 -1.21 -34.70 6.74
CA GLY A 436 -0.19 -33.99 7.48
C GLY A 436 0.75 -33.22 6.57
N ASN A 437 2.03 -33.57 6.61
CA ASN A 437 3.09 -32.99 5.76
C ASN A 437 3.24 -33.72 4.40
N ARG A 438 2.35 -34.66 4.10
CA ARG A 438 2.35 -35.43 2.86
C ARG A 438 0.96 -35.47 2.24
N ALA A 439 0.91 -35.70 0.93
CA ALA A 439 -0.33 -36.02 0.23
C ALA A 439 -0.15 -37.22 -0.68
N ALA A 440 -1.22 -38.01 -0.84
CA ALA A 440 -1.28 -39.11 -1.78
C ALA A 440 -2.20 -38.73 -2.94
N VAL A 441 -1.71 -38.85 -4.17
CA VAL A 441 -2.52 -38.82 -5.37
C VAL A 441 -3.02 -40.24 -5.61
N GLU A 442 -4.22 -40.54 -5.13
CA GLU A 442 -4.82 -41.89 -5.20
C GLU A 442 -5.00 -42.36 -6.64
N PHE A 443 -5.39 -41.44 -7.50
CA PHE A 443 -5.41 -41.59 -8.95
C PHE A 443 -5.40 -40.23 -9.63
N LEU A 444 -4.77 -40.17 -10.80
CA LEU A 444 -4.84 -39.08 -11.74
C LEU A 444 -4.91 -39.67 -13.14
N ASN A 445 -6.08 -39.57 -13.77
CA ASN A 445 -6.30 -39.99 -15.13
C ASN A 445 -6.23 -38.77 -16.04
N LEU A 446 -5.31 -38.80 -16.98
CA LEU A 446 -5.09 -37.79 -17.99
C LEU A 446 -5.40 -38.39 -19.36
N ALA A 447 -6.11 -37.64 -20.20
CA ALA A 447 -6.36 -38.06 -21.58
C ALA A 447 -6.02 -36.96 -22.57
N THR A 448 -5.56 -37.40 -23.73
CA THR A 448 -5.40 -36.60 -24.95
C THR A 448 -6.38 -37.13 -26.01
N GLN A 449 -6.32 -36.61 -27.23
CA GLN A 449 -7.09 -37.17 -28.35
C GLN A 449 -6.74 -38.65 -28.61
N ASP A 450 -5.46 -39.01 -28.50
CA ASP A 450 -4.94 -40.29 -29.01
C ASP A 450 -4.37 -41.22 -27.92
N ALA A 451 -4.17 -40.73 -26.70
CA ALA A 451 -3.54 -41.49 -25.61
C ALA A 451 -4.19 -41.21 -24.25
N GLU A 452 -4.19 -42.23 -23.39
CA GLU A 452 -4.66 -42.16 -22.00
C GLU A 452 -3.55 -42.58 -21.04
N LEU A 453 -3.47 -41.86 -19.92
CA LEU A 453 -2.44 -42.05 -18.91
C LEU A 453 -3.07 -42.07 -17.52
N ALA A 454 -2.85 -43.17 -16.80
CA ALA A 454 -3.27 -43.32 -15.41
C ALA A 454 -2.05 -43.26 -14.50
N LEU A 455 -2.09 -42.35 -13.52
CA LEU A 455 -0.99 -42.02 -12.64
C LEU A 455 -1.41 -42.16 -11.16
N ARG A 456 -0.42 -42.43 -10.33
CA ARG A 456 -0.45 -42.27 -8.88
C ARG A 456 0.75 -41.45 -8.45
N GLY A 457 0.72 -40.94 -7.23
CA GLY A 457 1.86 -40.20 -6.73
C GLY A 457 1.78 -39.88 -5.26
N GLU A 458 2.86 -39.32 -4.78
CA GLU A 458 3.03 -38.83 -3.44
C GLU A 458 3.61 -37.43 -3.51
N ILE A 459 3.19 -36.57 -2.60
CA ILE A 459 3.74 -35.24 -2.43
C ILE A 459 4.27 -35.16 -1.01
N ASP A 460 5.55 -34.81 -0.87
CA ASP A 460 6.17 -34.47 0.40
C ASP A 460 6.41 -32.98 0.46
N PHE A 461 5.78 -32.32 1.44
CA PHE A 461 5.90 -30.89 1.70
C PHE A 461 6.23 -30.64 3.18
N GLU A 462 7.03 -31.52 3.78
CA GLU A 462 7.61 -31.30 5.12
C GLU A 462 8.31 -29.94 5.24
N ASP A 463 9.00 -29.52 4.18
CA ASP A 463 9.48 -28.14 3.98
C ASP A 463 9.00 -27.63 2.62
N THR A 464 8.20 -26.57 2.61
CA THR A 464 7.69 -25.99 1.35
C THR A 464 8.77 -25.32 0.50
N ASN A 465 9.98 -25.13 1.03
CA ASN A 465 11.13 -24.70 0.23
C ASN A 465 11.81 -25.87 -0.51
N SER A 466 11.50 -27.12 -0.16
CA SER A 466 12.04 -28.34 -0.77
C SER A 466 10.95 -29.40 -0.94
N THR A 467 9.89 -29.04 -1.64
CA THR A 467 8.77 -29.94 -1.96
C THR A 467 9.17 -30.96 -3.01
N LEU A 468 8.86 -32.24 -2.77
CA LEU A 468 9.03 -33.35 -3.70
C LEU A 468 7.66 -33.88 -4.12
N VAL A 469 7.40 -33.91 -5.42
CA VAL A 469 6.23 -34.59 -6.01
C VAL A 469 6.74 -35.80 -6.77
N ARG A 470 6.44 -37.00 -6.27
CA ARG A 470 6.76 -38.27 -6.93
C ARG A 470 5.55 -38.76 -7.68
N ILE A 471 5.69 -39.05 -8.97
CA ILE A 471 4.61 -39.57 -9.82
C ILE A 471 5.04 -40.89 -10.45
N THR A 472 4.16 -41.87 -10.39
CA THR A 472 4.33 -43.22 -10.93
C THR A 472 3.17 -43.55 -11.85
N ALA A 473 3.47 -44.09 -13.03
CA ALA A 473 2.43 -44.50 -13.97
C ALA A 473 1.91 -45.91 -13.66
N LEU A 474 0.61 -46.12 -13.79
CA LEU A 474 -0.03 -47.43 -13.66
C LEU A 474 0.07 -48.26 -14.94
N SER A 475 0.34 -47.60 -16.07
CA SER A 475 0.62 -48.20 -17.37
C SER A 475 2.06 -47.88 -17.80
N PRO A 476 2.70 -48.69 -18.66
CA PRO A 476 4.02 -48.38 -19.18
C PRO A 476 4.06 -47.00 -19.84
N VAL A 477 4.97 -46.14 -19.37
CA VAL A 477 5.23 -44.82 -19.97
C VAL A 477 6.65 -44.79 -20.49
N PHE A 478 6.82 -44.27 -21.70
CA PHE A 478 8.11 -44.19 -22.36
C PHE A 478 8.58 -42.76 -22.50
N SER A 479 9.88 -42.51 -22.45
CA SER A 479 10.43 -41.20 -22.80
C SER A 479 10.71 -41.15 -24.31
N LEU A 480 9.85 -40.48 -25.08
CA LEU A 480 9.93 -40.45 -26.55
C LEU A 480 10.84 -39.34 -27.08
N ALA A 481 10.81 -38.17 -26.43
CA ALA A 481 11.71 -37.07 -26.74
C ALA A 481 12.06 -36.32 -25.45
N GLN A 482 13.35 -36.03 -25.27
CA GLN A 482 13.88 -35.28 -24.14
C GLN A 482 14.60 -34.02 -24.65
N PRO A 483 14.62 -32.93 -23.87
CA PRO A 483 15.48 -31.79 -24.16
C PRO A 483 16.95 -32.20 -24.28
N ALA A 484 17.61 -31.83 -25.38
CA ALA A 484 19.05 -32.05 -25.54
C ALA A 484 19.88 -31.06 -24.70
N ARG A 485 19.39 -29.81 -24.57
CA ARG A 485 19.89 -28.73 -23.71
C ARG A 485 18.72 -27.80 -23.38
N GLY A 486 18.81 -27.07 -22.28
CA GLY A 486 17.79 -26.09 -21.88
C GLY A 486 16.78 -26.62 -20.84
N CYS A 487 15.76 -25.83 -20.58
CA CYS A 487 14.71 -26.15 -19.61
C CYS A 487 13.45 -26.69 -20.28
N VAL A 488 12.66 -27.45 -19.53
CA VAL A 488 11.35 -27.93 -19.96
C VAL A 488 10.33 -26.83 -19.72
N ASN A 489 9.69 -26.37 -20.79
CA ASN A 489 8.56 -25.43 -20.72
C ASN A 489 7.22 -26.10 -21.05
N GLN A 490 7.24 -27.31 -21.62
CA GLN A 490 6.06 -27.99 -22.13
C GLN A 490 6.20 -29.52 -21.99
N ILE A 491 5.13 -30.18 -21.56
CA ILE A 491 5.01 -31.63 -21.43
C ILE A 491 3.88 -32.08 -22.37
N GLN A 492 4.17 -33.06 -23.24
CA GLN A 492 3.22 -33.63 -24.20
C GLN A 492 3.07 -35.13 -23.96
N ILE A 493 1.85 -35.64 -24.16
CA ILE A 493 1.57 -37.09 -24.10
C ILE A 493 1.23 -37.60 -25.50
N ALA A 494 1.99 -38.56 -26.02
CA ALA A 494 1.76 -39.13 -27.34
C ALA A 494 1.45 -40.64 -27.25
N PRO A 495 0.67 -41.20 -28.19
CA PRO A 495 0.46 -42.64 -28.24
C PRO A 495 1.77 -43.36 -28.57
N ALA A 496 2.09 -44.40 -27.80
CA ALA A 496 3.21 -45.29 -28.05
C ALA A 496 2.74 -46.75 -28.05
N ALA A 497 3.00 -47.48 -29.14
CA ALA A 497 3.02 -48.93 -29.10
C ALA A 497 4.24 -49.40 -28.29
N LEU A 498 4.28 -50.68 -27.87
CA LEU A 498 5.46 -51.29 -27.22
C LEU A 498 6.73 -50.87 -27.97
N SER A 499 7.47 -49.92 -27.41
CA SER A 499 8.56 -49.21 -28.08
C SER A 499 9.89 -49.65 -27.49
N LEU A 500 10.96 -49.53 -28.27
CA LEU A 500 12.33 -49.67 -27.78
C LEU A 500 12.80 -48.45 -26.95
N ALA A 501 11.90 -47.49 -26.67
CA ALA A 501 12.26 -46.30 -25.90
C ALA A 501 12.35 -46.65 -24.39
N PRO A 502 13.11 -45.87 -23.60
CA PRO A 502 13.31 -46.17 -22.19
C PRO A 502 12.00 -46.11 -21.40
N LEU A 503 11.73 -47.18 -20.65
CA LEU A 503 10.60 -47.26 -19.73
C LEU A 503 10.85 -46.36 -18.52
N LEU A 504 9.94 -45.41 -18.28
CA LEU A 504 9.93 -44.56 -17.10
C LEU A 504 9.26 -45.30 -15.95
N GLN A 505 9.96 -45.44 -14.83
CA GLN A 505 9.39 -45.94 -13.59
C GLN A 505 8.76 -44.81 -12.79
N GLU A 506 9.48 -43.70 -12.68
CA GLU A 506 9.13 -42.62 -11.77
C GLU A 506 9.54 -41.26 -12.35
N VAL A 507 8.71 -40.25 -12.07
CA VAL A 507 8.94 -38.86 -12.41
C VAL A 507 8.86 -38.04 -11.13
N ASP A 508 9.97 -37.41 -10.76
CA ASP A 508 10.07 -36.58 -9.56
C ASP A 508 10.09 -35.10 -9.95
N PHE A 509 9.26 -34.28 -9.31
CA PHE A 509 9.33 -32.83 -9.38
C PHE A 509 9.84 -32.29 -8.05
N ASN A 510 10.89 -31.47 -8.10
CA ASN A 510 11.50 -30.90 -6.90
C ASN A 510 11.56 -29.38 -7.02
N GLY A 511 11.12 -28.67 -5.99
CA GLY A 511 11.18 -27.22 -5.97
C GLY A 511 10.59 -26.61 -4.70
N ALA A 512 10.68 -25.30 -4.59
CA ALA A 512 9.98 -24.57 -3.55
C ALA A 512 8.54 -24.24 -4.01
N LEU A 513 7.55 -24.58 -3.20
CA LEU A 513 6.12 -24.42 -3.50
C LEU A 513 5.73 -22.99 -3.92
N PHE A 514 6.42 -21.99 -3.36
CA PHE A 514 6.17 -20.56 -3.57
C PHE A 514 7.26 -19.85 -4.41
N ASP A 515 8.24 -20.58 -4.96
CA ASP A 515 9.24 -20.05 -5.90
C ASP A 515 8.97 -20.62 -7.31
N SER A 516 9.52 -19.94 -8.32
CA SER A 516 9.43 -20.33 -9.73
C SER A 516 10.44 -21.42 -10.14
N ARG A 517 11.38 -21.77 -9.27
CA ARG A 517 12.48 -22.70 -9.56
C ARG A 517 12.11 -24.13 -9.20
N TRP A 518 11.60 -24.85 -10.20
CA TRP A 518 11.33 -26.28 -10.12
C TRP A 518 12.25 -27.07 -11.04
N THR A 519 12.47 -28.34 -10.71
CA THR A 519 13.20 -29.30 -11.53
C THR A 519 12.38 -30.57 -11.69
N ILE A 520 12.54 -31.25 -12.82
CA ILE A 520 11.94 -32.55 -13.11
C ILE A 520 13.06 -33.57 -13.28
N ALA A 521 12.97 -34.71 -12.60
CA ALA A 521 13.87 -35.83 -12.74
C ALA A 521 13.12 -37.06 -13.28
N LEU A 522 13.69 -37.67 -14.32
CA LEU A 522 13.14 -38.86 -14.97
C LEU A 522 13.95 -40.08 -14.58
N LYS A 523 13.34 -41.03 -13.86
CA LYS A 523 13.98 -42.30 -13.48
C LYS A 523 13.57 -43.40 -14.46
N GLN A 524 14.58 -44.00 -15.09
CA GLN A 524 14.41 -45.04 -16.10
C GLN A 524 14.79 -46.39 -15.53
N LYS A 525 14.06 -47.44 -15.93
CA LYS A 525 14.46 -48.82 -15.62
C LYS A 525 15.68 -49.17 -16.46
N SER A 526 16.78 -49.55 -15.81
CA SER A 526 18.00 -49.99 -16.50
C SER A 526 17.84 -51.44 -16.94
N ASP A 527 18.16 -51.78 -18.19
CA ASP A 527 18.09 -53.16 -18.73
C ASP A 527 19.07 -54.12 -18.02
N LEU A 528 19.94 -53.63 -17.14
CA LEU A 528 20.91 -54.40 -16.38
C LEU A 528 20.32 -55.12 -15.15
N ASP A 529 19.12 -54.75 -14.69
CA ASP A 529 18.44 -55.45 -13.58
C ASP A 529 18.05 -56.89 -13.94
N ALA A 530 17.94 -57.23 -15.23
CA ALA A 530 17.67 -58.59 -15.69
C ALA A 530 18.85 -59.55 -15.48
N PHE A 531 20.05 -59.04 -15.19
CA PHE A 531 21.29 -59.83 -15.07
C PHE A 531 21.88 -59.89 -13.66
N GLY A 532 21.16 -59.41 -12.63
CA GLY A 532 21.55 -59.61 -11.23
C GLY A 532 22.84 -58.90 -10.79
N ILE A 533 23.24 -57.83 -11.49
CA ILE A 533 24.39 -57.00 -11.10
C ILE A 533 23.86 -55.82 -10.30
N THR A 534 23.88 -55.95 -8.98
CA THR A 534 23.44 -54.94 -8.01
C THR A 534 24.54 -53.92 -7.72
N ASP A 535 24.94 -53.08 -8.67
CA ASP A 535 25.62 -51.81 -8.33
C ASP A 535 25.79 -50.88 -9.54
N LEU A 536 24.74 -50.20 -10.00
CA LEU A 536 24.89 -48.99 -10.82
C LEU A 536 23.66 -48.09 -10.65
N SER A 537 23.89 -46.92 -10.05
CA SER A 537 22.98 -45.80 -9.85
C SER A 537 21.82 -45.71 -10.85
N GLU A 538 20.58 -45.61 -10.35
CA GLU A 538 19.44 -45.11 -11.11
C GLU A 538 19.90 -43.91 -11.95
N THR A 539 19.84 -44.01 -13.29
CA THR A 539 20.20 -42.89 -14.16
C THR A 539 19.04 -41.88 -14.16
N ALA A 540 18.91 -41.12 -13.08
CA ALA A 540 17.98 -40.02 -12.97
C ALA A 540 18.52 -38.83 -13.80
N ARG A 541 17.84 -38.49 -14.90
CA ARG A 541 18.15 -37.27 -15.67
C ARG A 541 17.30 -36.13 -15.15
N GLN A 542 17.94 -35.04 -14.70
CA GLN A 542 17.28 -33.87 -14.12
C GLN A 542 17.30 -32.69 -15.10
N PHE A 543 16.16 -32.01 -15.22
CA PHE A 543 15.96 -30.84 -16.07
C PHE A 543 15.30 -29.70 -15.27
N PRO A 544 15.71 -28.43 -15.44
CA PRO A 544 14.98 -27.30 -14.87
C PRO A 544 13.64 -27.07 -15.60
N LEU A 545 12.63 -26.60 -14.86
CA LEU A 545 11.33 -26.17 -15.41
C LEU A 545 11.31 -24.65 -15.61
N CYS A 546 10.91 -24.18 -16.79
CA CYS A 546 10.79 -22.75 -17.13
C CYS A 546 9.33 -22.36 -17.39
N LEU A 547 8.45 -22.60 -16.43
CA LEU A 547 7.00 -22.41 -16.61
C LEU A 547 6.56 -20.93 -16.66
N SER A 548 7.42 -20.01 -16.22
CA SER A 548 7.11 -18.58 -16.04
C SER A 548 7.82 -17.62 -17.02
N ALA A 549 8.81 -18.07 -17.79
CA ALA A 549 9.60 -17.20 -18.66
C ALA A 549 8.99 -17.10 -20.06
N ALA A 550 8.24 -16.02 -20.32
CA ALA A 550 7.85 -15.67 -21.68
C ALA A 550 9.11 -15.44 -22.54
N GLY A 551 9.32 -16.28 -23.56
CA GLY A 551 10.42 -16.13 -24.52
C GLY A 551 11.72 -16.88 -24.20
N ALA A 552 11.74 -17.79 -23.21
CA ALA A 552 12.85 -18.73 -23.08
C ALA A 552 12.75 -19.83 -24.16
N ASP A 553 13.84 -20.13 -24.87
CA ASP A 553 14.01 -21.30 -25.74
C ASP A 553 13.88 -22.60 -24.91
N GLY A 554 12.66 -22.94 -24.52
CA GLY A 554 12.35 -24.14 -23.77
C GLY A 554 11.97 -25.28 -24.70
N ALA A 555 12.35 -26.49 -24.32
CA ALA A 555 12.13 -27.70 -25.10
C ALA A 555 10.93 -28.50 -24.56
N SER A 556 10.23 -29.20 -25.45
CA SER A 556 9.13 -30.08 -25.08
C SER A 556 9.64 -31.45 -24.61
N LEU A 557 9.12 -31.92 -23.47
CA LEU A 557 9.25 -33.30 -23.01
C LEU A 557 8.07 -34.12 -23.56
N ILE A 558 8.34 -35.19 -24.31
CA ILE A 558 7.29 -36.04 -24.88
C ILE A 558 7.28 -37.41 -24.16
N LEU A 559 6.15 -37.70 -23.52
CA LEU A 559 5.87 -38.95 -22.81
C LEU A 559 4.98 -39.84 -23.67
N GLY A 560 5.41 -41.08 -23.91
CA GLY A 560 4.67 -42.10 -24.63
C GLY A 560 3.74 -42.86 -23.70
N ALA A 561 2.45 -42.90 -23.99
CA ALA A 561 1.44 -43.62 -23.21
C ALA A 561 0.63 -44.56 -24.11
N PRO A 562 -0.10 -45.55 -23.54
CA PRO A 562 -0.97 -46.43 -24.32
C PRO A 562 -1.97 -45.64 -25.16
N ALA A 563 -2.20 -46.10 -26.39
CA ALA A 563 -3.19 -45.50 -27.28
C ALA A 563 -4.60 -45.62 -26.70
N ARG A 564 -5.41 -44.58 -26.88
CA ARG A 564 -6.80 -44.54 -26.43
C ARG A 564 -7.59 -45.67 -27.12
N PRO A 565 -8.38 -46.48 -26.40
CA PRO A 565 -9.18 -47.52 -27.02
C PRO A 565 -10.17 -46.92 -28.03
N THR A 566 -10.09 -47.32 -29.30
CA THR A 566 -11.08 -46.91 -30.29
C THR A 566 -12.41 -47.61 -29.98
N PRO A 567 -13.55 -46.89 -29.93
CA PRO A 567 -14.84 -47.54 -29.75
C PRO A 567 -15.06 -48.49 -30.94
N THR A 568 -15.06 -49.79 -30.67
CA THR A 568 -15.35 -50.81 -31.68
C THR A 568 -16.72 -50.53 -32.28
N SER A 569 -16.74 -50.12 -33.54
CA SER A 569 -17.98 -49.99 -34.31
C SER A 569 -18.74 -51.31 -34.21
N ALA A 570 -19.95 -51.28 -33.65
CA ALA A 570 -20.82 -52.44 -33.62
C ALA A 570 -20.94 -52.98 -35.05
N LYS A 571 -20.39 -54.18 -35.29
CA LYS A 571 -20.55 -54.88 -36.56
C LYS A 571 -22.05 -54.97 -36.85
N LYS A 572 -22.52 -54.24 -37.86
CA LYS A 572 -23.87 -54.39 -38.42
C LYS A 572 -24.07 -55.88 -38.71
N LYS A 573 -24.90 -56.55 -37.90
CA LYS A 573 -25.41 -57.88 -38.23
C LYS A 573 -26.22 -57.73 -39.51
N THR A 574 -25.66 -58.17 -40.62
CA THR A 574 -26.36 -58.37 -41.88
C THR A 574 -27.45 -59.40 -41.63
N ARG A 575 -28.72 -58.96 -41.62
CA ARG A 575 -29.88 -59.85 -41.73
C ARG A 575 -29.78 -60.58 -43.07
N ARG A 576 -29.54 -61.89 -43.04
CA ARG A 576 -29.80 -62.76 -44.20
C ARG A 576 -31.31 -63.00 -44.30
N ARG A 577 -31.75 -62.99 -45.56
CA ARG A 577 -33.12 -63.02 -46.09
C ARG A 577 -34.06 -63.99 -45.38
#